data_AF-A0AAD9KG40-F1
#
_entry.id   AF-A0AAD9KG40-F1
#
_cell.length_a   1.000
_cell.length_b   1.000
_cell.length_c   1.000
_cell.angle_alpha   90.00
_cell.angle_beta   90.00
_cell.angle_gamma   90.00
#
_symmetry.space_group_name_H-M   'P 1'
#
loop_
_entity.id
_entity.type
_entity.pdbx_description
1 polymer ?
#
loop_
_entity_poly.entity_id
_entity_poly.type
_entity_poly.pdbx_seq_one_letter_code
_entity_poly.pdbx_strand_id
1 'polypeptide(L)'
;METRTPNTDTLLRNYYKSFIRPLFEYTSVCFDNITAQQAILLEKSQRKAAIACTRAYQRTPNRLLLKEIGWLTLEQRREKYTDCSA
;
A
#
# COMPACT_ATOMS: atom_id res chain seq x y z
N MET A 1 4.44 3.46 27.47
CA MET A 1 5.20 3.73 26.23
C MET A 1 5.84 2.41 25.82
N GLU A 2 5.18 1.66 24.93
CA GLU A 2 5.63 0.31 24.56
C GLU A 2 6.88 0.40 23.69
N THR A 3 7.92 -0.34 24.07
CA THR A 3 9.23 -0.35 23.43
C THR A 3 9.13 -0.96 22.03
N ARG A 4 9.40 -0.11 21.03
CA ARG A 4 9.45 -0.43 19.59
C ARG A 4 10.55 -1.46 19.34
N THR A 5 10.20 -2.73 19.07
CA THR A 5 11.18 -3.71 18.60
C THR A 5 11.41 -3.52 17.09
N PRO A 6 12.62 -3.17 16.64
CA PRO A 6 12.86 -2.77 15.24
C PRO A 6 12.75 -3.93 14.22
N ASN A 7 12.82 -5.17 14.71
CA ASN A 7 13.03 -6.34 13.85
C ASN A 7 11.73 -6.84 13.20
N THR A 8 10.59 -6.72 13.89
CA THR A 8 9.31 -7.27 13.41
C THR A 8 8.60 -6.32 12.44
N ASP A 9 8.67 -5.01 12.68
CA ASP A 9 8.17 -3.97 11.77
C ASP A 9 8.87 -4.06 10.40
N THR A 10 10.19 -4.26 10.39
CA THR A 10 10.98 -4.41 9.17
C THR A 10 10.61 -5.67 8.38
N LEU A 11 10.36 -6.79 9.06
CA LEU A 11 9.94 -8.04 8.43
C LEU A 11 8.59 -7.92 7.72
N LEU A 12 7.58 -7.34 8.37
CA LEU A 12 6.25 -7.11 7.77
C LEU A 12 6.33 -6.17 6.57
N ARG A 13 7.13 -5.10 6.66
CA ARG A 13 7.38 -4.18 5.54
C ARG A 13 8.04 -4.88 4.36
N ASN A 14 9.04 -5.71 4.62
CA ASN A 14 9.76 -6.45 3.59
C ASN A 14 8.86 -7.52 2.95
N TYR A 15 8.06 -8.22 3.75
CA TYR A 15 7.07 -9.18 3.26
C TYR A 15 6.04 -8.51 2.36
N TYR A 16 5.47 -7.38 2.80
CA TYR A 16 4.54 -6.61 1.98
C TYR A 16 5.18 -6.16 0.67
N LYS A 17 6.40 -5.60 0.72
CA LYS A 17 7.12 -5.15 -0.49
C LYS A 17 7.47 -6.29 -1.44
N SER A 18 7.79 -7.48 -0.94
CA SER A 18 8.29 -8.60 -1.77
C SER A 18 7.17 -9.47 -2.33
N PHE A 19 6.04 -9.60 -1.63
CA PHE A 19 4.96 -10.50 -2.03
C PHE A 19 3.70 -9.74 -2.45
N ILE A 20 3.25 -8.80 -1.62
CA ILE A 20 1.95 -8.13 -1.83
C ILE A 20 2.10 -7.02 -2.87
N ARG A 21 3.14 -6.20 -2.77
CA ARG A 21 3.38 -5.09 -3.69
C ARG A 21 3.49 -5.52 -5.16
N PRO A 22 4.26 -6.56 -5.55
CA PRO A 22 4.29 -7.00 -6.93
C PRO A 22 2.93 -7.51 -7.40
N LEU A 23 2.14 -8.21 -6.56
CA LEU A 23 0.76 -8.57 -6.93
C LEU A 23 -0.07 -7.31 -7.25
N PHE A 24 0.08 -6.23 -6.50
CA PHE A 24 -0.61 -4.96 -6.77
C PHE A 24 -0.02 -4.17 -7.96
N GLU A 25 1.26 -4.35 -8.30
CA GLU A 25 1.93 -3.68 -9.42
C GLU A 25 1.67 -4.41 -10.75
N TYR A 26 1.79 -5.73 -10.81
CA TYR A 26 1.46 -6.51 -12.01
C TYR A 26 -0.04 -6.48 -12.32
N THR A 27 -0.88 -6.35 -11.30
CA THR A 27 -2.31 -6.14 -11.53
C THR A 27 -2.58 -4.78 -12.16
N SER A 28 -1.75 -3.75 -12.06
CA SER A 28 -2.07 -2.44 -12.67
C SER A 28 -2.27 -2.54 -14.19
N VAL A 29 -1.48 -3.35 -14.89
CA VAL A 29 -1.62 -3.59 -16.34
C VAL A 29 -2.91 -4.37 -16.67
N CYS A 30 -3.29 -5.34 -15.83
CA CYS A 30 -4.56 -6.07 -15.99
C CYS A 30 -5.78 -5.26 -15.51
N PHE A 31 -5.57 -4.22 -14.69
CA PHE A 31 -6.59 -3.51 -13.93
C PHE A 31 -6.87 -2.11 -14.50
N ASP A 32 -6.44 -1.83 -15.73
CA ASP A 32 -6.91 -0.66 -16.49
C ASP A 32 -8.45 -0.68 -16.63
N ASN A 33 -9.05 -1.89 -16.64
CA ASN A 33 -10.49 -2.13 -16.74
C ASN A 33 -11.19 -2.49 -15.42
N ILE A 34 -10.70 -2.03 -14.25
CA ILE A 34 -11.44 -2.28 -13.00
C ILE A 34 -12.55 -1.27 -12.71
N THR A 35 -13.66 -1.77 -12.19
CA THR A 35 -14.74 -0.95 -11.66
C THR A 35 -14.26 -0.17 -10.43
N ALA A 36 -14.78 1.05 -10.22
CA ALA A 36 -14.47 1.88 -9.05
C ALA A 36 -14.61 1.13 -7.71
N GLN A 37 -15.55 0.19 -7.61
CA GLN A 37 -15.71 -0.66 -6.43
C GLN A 37 -14.49 -1.54 -6.14
N GLN A 38 -13.88 -2.13 -7.17
CA GLN A 38 -12.69 -2.97 -7.02
C GLN A 38 -11.48 -2.12 -6.64
N ALA A 39 -11.35 -0.92 -7.21
CA ALA A 39 -10.31 0.04 -6.81
C ALA A 39 -10.41 0.39 -5.32
N ILE A 40 -11.63 0.64 -4.82
CA ILE A 40 -11.89 0.91 -3.40
C ILE A 40 -11.50 -0.29 -2.52
N LEU A 41 -11.79 -1.53 -2.97
CA LEU A 41 -11.40 -2.74 -2.23
C LEU A 41 -9.88 -2.90 -2.17
N LEU A 42 -9.17 -2.61 -3.26
CA LEU A 42 -7.71 -2.63 -3.29
C LEU A 42 -7.11 -1.60 -2.31
N GLU A 43 -7.60 -0.37 -2.34
CA GLU A 43 -7.19 0.70 -1.41
C GLU A 43 -7.46 0.31 0.06
N LYS A 44 -8.61 -0.31 0.35
CA LYS A 44 -8.92 -0.83 1.70
C LYS A 44 -7.94 -1.92 2.14
N SER A 45 -7.56 -2.83 1.25
CA SER A 45 -6.59 -3.89 1.54
C SER A 45 -5.20 -3.33 1.79
N GLN A 46 -4.74 -2.38 0.98
CA GLN A 46 -3.49 -1.65 1.20
C GLN A 46 -3.50 -0.93 2.55
N ARG A 47 -4.60 -0.25 2.90
CA ARG A 47 -4.75 0.41 4.20
C ARG A 47 -4.66 -0.56 5.37
N LYS A 48 -5.30 -1.72 5.30
CA LYS A 48 -5.21 -2.76 6.35
C LYS A 48 -3.78 -3.25 6.53
N ALA A 49 -3.06 -3.47 5.44
CA ALA A 49 -1.65 -3.85 5.49
C ALA A 49 -0.76 -2.74 6.07
N ALA A 50 -1.01 -1.48 5.70
CA ALA A 50 -0.32 -0.33 6.27
C ALA A 50 -0.53 -0.24 7.79
N ILE A 51 -1.78 -0.40 8.26
CA ILE A 51 -2.12 -0.44 9.70
C ILE A 51 -1.39 -1.59 10.40
N ALA A 52 -1.34 -2.79 9.80
CA ALA A 52 -0.63 -3.93 10.37
C ALA A 52 0.88 -3.67 10.49
N CYS A 53 1.48 -2.97 9.52
CA CYS A 53 2.90 -2.61 9.55
C CYS A 53 3.19 -1.52 10.58
N THR A 54 2.39 -0.45 10.63
CA THR A 54 2.62 0.70 11.54
C THR A 54 2.06 0.51 12.94
N ARG A 55 1.21 -0.51 13.14
CA ARG A 55 0.37 -0.68 14.35
C ARG A 55 -0.44 0.57 14.70
N ALA A 56 -0.80 1.36 13.70
CA ALA A 56 -1.57 2.58 13.89
C ALA A 56 -3.05 2.29 14.17
N TYR A 57 -3.76 3.28 14.73
CA TYR A 57 -5.20 3.17 14.96
C TYR A 57 -5.98 3.08 13.64
N GLN A 58 -7.09 2.33 13.64
CA GLN A 58 -7.94 2.15 12.45
C GLN A 58 -8.46 3.48 11.88
N ARG A 59 -8.68 4.48 12.75
CA ARG A 59 -9.20 5.81 12.38
C ARG A 59 -8.15 6.74 11.79
N THR A 60 -6.86 6.36 11.78
CA THR A 60 -5.81 7.19 11.20
C THR A 60 -6.06 7.38 9.69
N PRO A 61 -5.96 8.61 9.16
CA PRO A 61 -6.20 8.86 7.74
C PRO A 61 -5.16 8.14 6.87
N ASN A 62 -5.61 7.57 5.76
CA ASN A 62 -4.78 6.74 4.86
C ASN A 62 -3.51 7.46 4.41
N ARG A 63 -3.62 8.76 4.11
CA ARG A 63 -2.48 9.60 3.68
C ARG A 63 -1.34 9.66 4.71
N LEU A 64 -1.66 9.73 6.01
CA LEU A 64 -0.63 9.77 7.05
C LEU A 64 0.05 8.40 7.21
N LEU A 65 -0.73 7.32 7.15
CA LEU A 65 -0.21 5.94 7.21
C LEU A 65 0.75 5.67 6.06
N LEU A 66 0.33 6.01 4.84
CA LEU A 66 1.11 5.84 3.62
C LEU A 66 2.38 6.70 3.64
N LYS A 67 2.32 7.93 4.15
CA LYS A 67 3.49 8.81 4.30
C LYS A 67 4.50 8.23 5.30
N GLU A 68 4.05 7.68 6.42
CA GLU A 68 4.92 7.11 7.46
C GLU A 68 5.69 5.86 6.96
N ILE A 69 5.05 5.05 6.11
CA ILE A 69 5.67 3.86 5.51
C ILE A 69 6.36 4.12 4.17
N GLY A 70 6.20 5.33 3.62
CA GLY A 70 6.73 5.71 2.31
C GLY A 70 6.08 4.95 1.15
N TRP A 71 4.78 4.63 1.25
CA TRP A 71 4.03 3.97 0.18
C TRP A 71 3.19 4.99 -0.58
N LEU A 72 2.98 4.73 -1.87
CA LEU A 72 2.15 5.54 -2.76
C LEU A 72 0.70 5.01 -2.76
N THR A 73 -0.26 5.89 -3.04
CA THR A 73 -1.66 5.47 -3.29
C THR A 73 -1.74 4.64 -4.56
N LEU A 74 -2.87 3.94 -4.77
CA LEU A 74 -3.08 3.21 -6.02
C LEU A 74 -3.10 4.15 -7.23
N GLU A 75 -3.72 5.33 -7.09
CA GLU A 75 -3.79 6.38 -8.12
C GLU A 75 -2.40 6.91 -8.49
N GLN A 76 -1.59 7.32 -7.51
CA GLN A 76 -0.22 7.79 -7.75
C GLN A 76 0.67 6.72 -8.38
N ARG A 77 0.39 5.45 -8.10
CA ARG A 77 1.10 4.34 -8.75
C ARG A 77 0.69 4.19 -10.20
N ARG A 78 -0.60 4.29 -10.53
CA ARG A 78 -1.09 4.24 -11.92
C ARG A 78 -0.47 5.34 -12.76
N GLU A 79 -0.52 6.57 -12.27
CA GLU A 79 0.08 7.73 -12.94
C GLU A 79 1.56 7.48 -13.27
N LYS A 80 2.33 6.95 -12.30
CA LYS A 80 3.74 6.62 -12.51
C LYS A 80 3.98 5.57 -13.62
N TYR A 81 3.08 4.62 -13.80
CA TYR A 81 3.22 3.59 -14.84
C TYR A 81 2.74 4.08 -16.21
N THR A 82 1.75 4.97 -16.28
CA THR A 82 1.30 5.58 -17.52
C THR A 82 2.29 6.63 -18.05
N ASP A 83 2.94 7.40 -17.17
CA ASP A 83 3.90 8.45 -17.55
C ASP A 83 5.23 7.91 -18.11
N CYS A 84 5.52 6.61 -17.95
CA CYS A 84 6.72 5.99 -18.53
C CYS A 84 6.62 5.78 -20.06
N SER A 85 5.60 6.33 -20.72
CA SER A 85 5.35 6.25 -22.16
C SER A 85 5.58 7.58 -22.92
N ALA A 86 6.32 8.51 -22.34
CA ALA A 86 6.74 9.78 -22.95
C ALA A 86 8.27 9.93 -23.02
#